data_AF-Q9QWH9-F1
#
_entry.id   AF-Q9QWH9-F1
#
_cell.length_a   1.000
_cell.length_b   1.000
_cell.length_c   1.000
_cell.angle_alpha   90.00
_cell.angle_beta   90.00
_cell.angle_gamma   90.00
#
_symmetry.space_group_name_H-M   'P 1'
#
loop_
_entity.id
_entity.type
_entity.pdbx_description
1 polymer ?
#
loop_
_entity_poly.entity_id
_entity_poly.type
_entity_poly.pdbx_seq_one_letter_code
_entity_poly.pdbx_strand_id
1 'polypeptide(L)'
;ERAMAKQMVTLEVLSYHASAAEEETRELQALAAAVVPSAQTLKITDFSFSDFELSDLETALCTIRMFTDLNLVQNFQMKQEVLCRWILSVKKNYRKNVAYHNWRHAFNTAQCMFAALKAGKIQNKLTDLETLRLLIAALSHDLDHRGVNNSYIQRSEHPLAQLYCHSTMEHHHFDQCLMVLNSPGNQILSGLSIEEYKTTLKIIKQAIL
;
A
#
# COMPACT_ATOMS: atom_id res chain seq x y z
N GLU A 1 -21.53 -16.55 -18.87
CA GLU A 1 -22.24 -15.32 -18.43
C GLU A 1 -22.56 -15.31 -16.93
N ARG A 2 -23.38 -16.23 -16.40
CA ARG A 2 -23.76 -16.24 -14.96
C ARG A 2 -22.58 -16.38 -13.98
N ALA A 3 -21.55 -17.17 -14.31
CA ALA A 3 -20.36 -17.32 -13.46
C ALA A 3 -19.55 -16.01 -13.36
N MET A 4 -19.35 -15.32 -14.49
CA MET A 4 -18.68 -14.02 -14.52
C MET A 4 -19.47 -12.95 -13.74
N ALA A 5 -20.80 -12.92 -13.90
CA ALA A 5 -21.64 -12.01 -13.13
C ALA A 5 -21.54 -12.27 -11.61
N LYS A 6 -21.54 -13.54 -11.17
CA LYS A 6 -21.33 -13.89 -9.76
C LYS A 6 -19.95 -13.44 -9.27
N GLN A 7 -18.91 -13.62 -10.07
CA GLN A 7 -17.56 -13.19 -9.74
C GLN A 7 -17.48 -11.67 -9.58
N MET A 8 -18.08 -10.90 -10.49
CA MET A 8 -18.12 -9.44 -10.41
C MET A 8 -18.78 -8.96 -9.12
N VAL A 9 -19.96 -9.48 -8.78
CA VAL A 9 -20.66 -9.13 -7.53
C VAL A 9 -19.83 -9.53 -6.31
N THR A 10 -19.16 -10.68 -6.35
CA THR A 10 -18.29 -11.13 -5.26
C THR A 10 -17.12 -10.16 -5.07
N LEU A 11 -16.45 -9.75 -6.14
CA LEU A 11 -15.36 -8.78 -6.09
C LEU A 11 -15.81 -7.41 -5.61
N GLU A 12 -17.00 -6.97 -6.01
CA GLU A 12 -17.61 -5.72 -5.55
C GLU A 12 -17.85 -5.75 -4.03
N VAL A 13 -18.46 -6.82 -3.51
CA VAL A 13 -18.70 -6.99 -2.07
C VAL A 13 -17.39 -7.08 -1.29
N LEU A 14 -16.40 -7.82 -1.81
CA LEU A 14 -15.06 -7.90 -1.20
C LEU A 14 -14.38 -6.53 -1.19
N SER A 15 -14.44 -5.78 -2.29
CA SER A 15 -13.88 -4.43 -2.40
C SER A 15 -14.51 -3.45 -1.40
N TYR A 16 -15.82 -3.53 -1.18
CA TYR A 16 -16.51 -2.73 -0.17
C TYR A 16 -15.98 -3.03 1.24
N HIS A 17 -15.88 -4.30 1.61
CA HIS A 17 -15.39 -4.69 2.94
C HIS A 17 -13.88 -4.49 3.11
N ALA A 18 -13.11 -4.55 2.03
CA ALA A 18 -11.68 -4.26 2.02
C ALA A 18 -11.40 -2.76 2.14
N SER A 19 -12.31 -1.90 1.70
CA SER A 19 -12.14 -0.45 1.75
C SER A 19 -12.30 0.11 3.16
N ALA A 20 -11.56 1.16 3.48
CA ALA A 20 -11.72 1.90 4.73
C ALA A 20 -13.11 2.57 4.82
N ALA A 21 -13.63 2.68 6.05
CA ALA A 21 -14.88 3.37 6.30
C ALA A 21 -14.75 4.86 5.97
N GLU A 22 -15.84 5.49 5.51
CA GLU A 22 -15.85 6.93 5.22
C GLU A 22 -15.55 7.77 6.45
N GLU A 23 -16.01 7.37 7.63
CA GLU A 23 -15.80 8.08 8.88
C GLU A 23 -14.32 8.13 9.28
N GLU A 24 -13.64 6.97 9.29
CA GLU A 24 -12.18 6.90 9.53
C GLU A 24 -11.39 7.73 8.50
N THR A 25 -11.84 7.73 7.24
CA THR A 25 -11.24 8.53 6.17
C THR A 25 -11.36 10.03 6.45
N ARG A 26 -12.56 10.48 6.88
CA ARG A 26 -12.81 11.90 7.20
C ARG A 26 -12.01 12.34 8.42
N GLU A 27 -11.88 11.48 9.44
CA GLU A 27 -11.07 11.76 10.63
C GLU A 27 -9.59 11.95 10.26
N LEU A 28 -9.00 11.00 9.51
CA LEU A 28 -7.62 11.11 9.06
C LEU A 28 -7.41 12.33 8.16
N GLN A 29 -8.37 12.63 7.28
CA GLN A 29 -8.31 13.81 6.41
C GLN A 29 -8.33 15.11 7.22
N ALA A 30 -9.22 15.23 8.21
CA ALA A 30 -9.31 16.41 9.07
C ALA A 30 -8.00 16.60 9.86
N LEU A 31 -7.44 15.52 10.38
CA LEU A 31 -6.16 15.56 11.10
C LEU A 31 -5.00 15.95 10.18
N ALA A 32 -4.95 15.39 8.97
CA ALA A 32 -3.94 15.75 7.98
C ALA A 32 -4.07 17.22 7.51
N ALA A 33 -5.29 17.77 7.44
CA ALA A 33 -5.47 19.18 7.12
C ALA A 33 -5.00 20.10 8.26
N ALA A 34 -5.16 19.67 9.52
CA ALA A 34 -4.81 20.47 10.69
C ALA A 34 -3.29 20.41 10.99
N VAL A 35 -2.72 19.21 11.06
CA VAL A 35 -1.35 18.98 11.54
C VAL A 35 -0.80 17.68 10.94
N VAL A 36 -0.26 17.69 9.70
CA VAL A 36 0.75 16.66 9.34
C VAL A 36 2.10 17.17 9.85
N PRO A 37 2.70 16.57 10.89
CA PRO A 37 4.00 17.01 11.39
C PRO A 37 5.07 16.87 10.30
N SER A 38 6.17 17.63 10.41
CA SER A 38 7.27 17.53 9.45
C SER A 38 7.96 16.16 9.53
N ALA A 39 8.62 15.73 8.46
CA ALA A 39 9.40 14.48 8.48
C ALA A 39 10.48 14.47 9.57
N GLN A 40 11.04 15.64 9.91
CA GLN A 40 12.01 15.79 11.00
C GLN A 40 11.37 15.52 12.37
N THR A 41 10.17 16.05 12.63
CA THR A 41 9.44 15.78 13.89
C THR A 41 9.08 14.32 14.02
N LEU A 42 8.65 13.70 12.90
CA LEU A 42 8.29 12.28 12.85
C LEU A 42 9.51 11.34 12.82
N LYS A 43 10.72 11.87 12.63
CA LYS A 43 11.99 11.12 12.49
C LYS A 43 11.98 10.07 11.37
N ILE A 44 11.09 10.22 10.38
CA ILE A 44 10.92 9.23 9.30
C ILE A 44 12.04 9.27 8.26
N THR A 45 12.97 10.22 8.36
CA THR A 45 14.19 10.23 7.53
C THR A 45 15.31 9.34 8.08
N ASP A 46 15.17 8.86 9.31
CA ASP A 46 16.25 8.19 10.02
C ASP A 46 16.16 6.67 9.83
N PHE A 47 17.27 6.01 9.50
CA PHE A 47 17.30 4.55 9.41
C PHE A 47 17.14 3.84 10.77
N SER A 48 17.30 4.58 11.87
CA SER A 48 17.11 4.09 13.24
C SER A 48 15.68 4.31 13.77
N PHE A 49 14.76 4.74 12.89
CA PHE A 49 13.35 4.94 13.22
C PHE A 49 12.72 3.68 13.84
N SER A 50 11.79 3.88 14.77
CA SER A 50 11.01 2.82 15.41
C SER A 50 9.56 3.27 15.52
N ASP A 51 8.64 2.38 15.14
CA ASP A 51 7.20 2.65 15.15
C ASP A 51 6.48 2.17 16.43
N PHE A 52 7.20 1.55 17.39
CA PHE A 52 6.59 0.92 18.56
C PHE A 52 5.80 1.89 19.44
N GLU A 53 6.23 3.14 19.51
CA GLU A 53 5.55 4.19 20.28
C GLU A 53 4.43 4.88 19.48
N LEU A 54 4.27 4.56 18.20
CA LEU A 54 3.28 5.19 17.32
C LEU A 54 1.97 4.41 17.32
N SER A 55 0.87 5.13 17.39
CA SER A 55 -0.47 4.62 17.10
C SER A 55 -0.65 4.33 15.60
N ASP A 56 -1.66 3.52 15.26
CA ASP A 56 -2.01 3.26 13.86
C ASP A 56 -2.32 4.55 13.08
N LEU A 57 -2.91 5.54 13.75
CA LEU A 57 -3.22 6.84 13.16
C LEU A 57 -1.95 7.63 12.85
N GLU A 58 -0.97 7.64 13.75
CA GLU A 58 0.33 8.29 13.53
C GLU A 58 1.12 7.65 12.39
N THR A 59 1.08 6.32 12.25
CA THR A 59 1.70 5.65 11.09
C THR A 59 1.04 6.03 9.77
N ALA A 60 -0.28 6.27 9.75
CA ALA A 60 -0.99 6.77 8.57
C ALA A 60 -0.59 8.22 8.23
N LEU A 61 -0.44 9.09 9.24
CA LEU A 61 0.08 10.45 9.05
C LEU A 61 1.52 10.46 8.53
N CYS A 62 2.38 9.59 9.06
CA CYS A 62 3.74 9.40 8.56
C CYS A 62 3.72 8.98 7.08
N THR A 63 2.82 8.07 6.71
CA THR A 63 2.65 7.63 5.32
C THR A 63 2.22 8.80 4.43
N ILE A 64 1.24 9.60 4.83
CA ILE A 64 0.85 10.83 4.09
C ILE A 64 2.07 11.75 3.92
N ARG A 65 2.84 11.99 4.98
CA ARG A 65 4.05 12.82 4.95
C ARG A 65 5.08 12.27 3.95
N MET A 66 5.27 10.95 3.84
CA MET A 66 6.19 10.36 2.85
C MET A 66 5.78 10.71 1.42
N PHE A 67 4.49 10.59 1.09
CA PHE A 67 3.96 10.98 -0.23
C PHE A 67 4.11 12.48 -0.50
N THR A 68 3.86 13.31 0.51
CA THR A 68 4.00 14.77 0.41
C THR A 68 5.45 15.18 0.16
N ASP A 69 6.38 14.71 0.98
CA ASP A 69 7.79 15.13 0.92
C ASP A 69 8.53 14.56 -0.29
N LEU A 70 8.04 13.47 -0.89
CA LEU A 70 8.50 12.96 -2.19
C LEU A 70 7.83 13.69 -3.39
N ASN A 71 7.05 14.74 -3.15
CA ASN A 71 6.30 15.51 -4.16
C ASN A 71 5.27 14.69 -4.96
N LEU A 72 4.91 13.49 -4.51
CA LEU A 72 4.03 12.59 -5.27
C LEU A 72 2.59 13.11 -5.33
N VAL A 73 2.12 13.69 -4.23
CA VAL A 73 0.77 14.29 -4.17
C VAL A 73 0.62 15.41 -5.21
N GLN A 74 1.62 16.29 -5.29
CA GLN A 74 1.64 17.40 -6.23
C GLN A 74 1.84 16.93 -7.67
N ASN A 75 2.83 16.07 -7.93
CA ASN A 75 3.21 15.70 -9.30
C ASN A 75 2.14 14.84 -9.98
N PHE A 76 1.37 14.06 -9.21
CA PHE A 76 0.32 13.18 -9.72
C PHE A 76 -1.10 13.67 -9.39
N GLN A 77 -1.24 14.89 -8.87
CA GLN A 77 -2.54 15.54 -8.56
C GLN A 77 -3.46 14.65 -7.70
N MET A 78 -2.88 13.99 -6.69
CA MET A 78 -3.64 13.09 -5.83
C MET A 78 -4.57 13.88 -4.92
N LYS A 79 -5.86 13.52 -4.92
CA LYS A 79 -6.81 14.08 -3.96
C LYS A 79 -6.48 13.57 -2.55
N GLN A 80 -6.38 14.48 -1.58
CA GLN A 80 -6.04 14.14 -0.19
C GLN A 80 -6.99 13.07 0.39
N GLU A 81 -8.29 13.19 0.15
CA GLU A 81 -9.30 12.21 0.59
C GLU A 81 -9.03 10.80 0.02
N VAL A 82 -8.68 10.72 -1.27
CA VAL A 82 -8.42 9.45 -1.97
C VAL A 82 -7.14 8.81 -1.43
N LEU A 83 -6.10 9.61 -1.16
CA LEU A 83 -4.87 9.13 -0.52
C LEU A 83 -5.13 8.61 0.90
N CYS A 84 -5.88 9.36 1.72
CA CYS A 84 -6.23 8.94 3.08
C CYS A 84 -7.01 7.62 3.06
N ARG A 85 -8.02 7.51 2.19
CA ARG A 85 -8.82 6.29 2.04
C ARG A 85 -7.94 5.12 1.59
N TRP A 86 -7.06 5.33 0.61
CA TRP A 86 -6.15 4.29 0.13
C TRP A 86 -5.20 3.79 1.23
N ILE A 87 -4.57 4.67 2.00
CA ILE A 87 -3.68 4.29 3.12
C ILE A 87 -4.44 3.46 4.16
N LEU A 88 -5.63 3.90 4.55
CA LEU A 88 -6.46 3.19 5.53
C LEU A 88 -6.92 1.83 5.00
N SER A 89 -7.28 1.74 3.71
CA SER A 89 -7.65 0.48 3.06
C SER A 89 -6.47 -0.48 3.02
N VAL A 90 -5.26 -0.03 2.63
CA VAL A 90 -4.04 -0.84 2.66
C VAL A 90 -3.81 -1.38 4.08
N LYS A 91 -3.81 -0.51 5.10
CA LYS A 91 -3.69 -0.93 6.51
C LYS A 91 -4.74 -1.97 6.92
N LYS A 92 -6.00 -1.75 6.54
CA LYS A 92 -7.13 -2.64 6.88
C LYS A 92 -6.98 -4.04 6.27
N ASN A 93 -6.32 -4.16 5.12
CA ASN A 93 -6.07 -5.45 4.44
C ASN A 93 -4.81 -6.17 4.95
N TYR A 94 -4.11 -5.65 5.96
CA TYR A 94 -3.14 -6.41 6.75
C TYR A 94 -3.82 -7.11 7.93
N ARG A 95 -3.43 -8.37 8.18
CA ARG A 95 -4.00 -9.20 9.24
C ARG A 95 -3.38 -8.89 10.60
N LYS A 96 -4.18 -8.33 11.52
CA LYS A 96 -3.74 -7.99 12.89
C LYS A 96 -3.26 -9.19 13.72
N ASN A 97 -3.76 -10.39 13.41
CA ASN A 97 -3.40 -11.62 14.13
C ASN A 97 -2.11 -12.28 13.61
N VAL A 98 -1.48 -11.73 12.56
CA VAL A 98 -0.16 -12.19 12.10
C VAL A 98 0.91 -11.41 12.87
N ALA A 99 1.74 -12.13 13.62
CA ALA A 99 2.68 -11.52 14.58
C ALA A 99 3.69 -10.55 13.93
N TYR A 100 4.15 -10.83 12.71
CA TYR A 100 5.20 -10.04 12.05
C TYR A 100 4.76 -9.38 10.74
N HIS A 101 4.36 -10.17 9.73
CA HIS A 101 3.91 -9.68 8.41
C HIS A 101 2.52 -9.00 8.48
N ASN A 102 2.46 -7.89 9.18
CA ASN A 102 1.28 -7.06 9.40
C ASN A 102 1.58 -5.61 8.96
N TRP A 103 0.64 -4.70 9.22
CA TRP A 103 0.74 -3.30 8.82
C TRP A 103 2.04 -2.63 9.26
N ARG A 104 2.54 -2.94 10.47
CA ARG A 104 3.75 -2.30 11.01
C ARG A 104 5.00 -2.68 10.23
N HIS A 105 5.10 -3.94 9.80
CA HIS A 105 6.19 -4.39 8.91
C HIS A 105 6.15 -3.63 7.58
N ALA A 106 5.01 -3.57 6.91
CA ALA A 106 4.87 -2.86 5.64
C ALA A 106 5.14 -1.35 5.75
N PHE A 107 4.66 -0.73 6.83
CA PHE A 107 4.96 0.67 7.14
C PHE A 107 6.46 0.91 7.33
N ASN A 108 7.16 0.08 8.10
CA ASN A 108 8.61 0.18 8.28
C ASN A 108 9.38 -0.06 6.98
N THR A 109 8.94 -0.99 6.13
CA THR A 109 9.52 -1.17 4.78
C THR A 109 9.39 0.10 3.94
N ALA A 110 8.22 0.75 3.96
CA ALA A 110 7.99 2.01 3.28
C ALA A 110 8.80 3.18 3.89
N GLN A 111 8.92 3.25 5.21
CA GLN A 111 9.75 4.23 5.91
C GLN A 111 11.23 4.07 5.54
N CYS A 112 11.75 2.84 5.52
CA CYS A 112 13.11 2.56 5.10
C CYS A 112 13.34 2.95 3.63
N MET A 113 12.37 2.67 2.74
CA MET A 113 12.41 3.14 1.35
C MET A 113 12.46 4.67 1.29
N PHE A 114 11.63 5.37 2.04
CA PHE A 114 11.62 6.82 2.12
C PHE A 114 12.97 7.38 2.65
N ALA A 115 13.52 6.80 3.71
CA ALA A 115 14.84 7.17 4.25
C ALA A 115 15.96 6.95 3.22
N ALA A 116 15.93 5.84 2.48
CA ALA A 116 16.89 5.56 1.41
C ALA A 116 16.78 6.58 0.26
N LEU A 117 15.56 6.95 -0.13
CA LEU A 117 15.32 7.98 -1.14
C LEU A 117 15.82 9.36 -0.69
N LYS A 118 15.54 9.74 0.56
CA LYS A 118 15.88 11.05 1.14
C LYS A 118 17.30 11.12 1.69
N ALA A 119 17.56 10.47 2.82
CA ALA A 119 18.86 10.50 3.49
C ALA A 119 19.95 9.81 2.65
N GLY A 120 19.61 8.71 1.97
CA GLY A 120 20.49 8.01 1.04
C GLY A 120 20.68 8.70 -0.32
N LYS A 121 19.95 9.79 -0.61
CA LYS A 121 19.98 10.55 -1.87
C LYS A 121 19.71 9.70 -3.13
N ILE A 122 19.01 8.58 -2.98
CA ILE A 122 18.64 7.71 -4.12
C ILE A 122 17.58 8.38 -5.00
N GLN A 123 16.75 9.28 -4.43
CA GLN A 123 15.73 10.00 -5.19
C GLN A 123 16.30 10.72 -6.44
N ASN A 124 17.53 11.24 -6.36
CA ASN A 124 18.18 11.94 -7.48
C ASN A 124 18.52 11.02 -8.67
N LYS A 125 18.42 9.70 -8.50
CA LYS A 125 18.72 8.69 -9.52
C LYS A 125 17.45 8.07 -10.12
N LEU A 126 16.28 8.45 -9.61
CA LEU A 126 14.99 7.89 -9.99
C LEU A 126 14.07 8.99 -10.49
N THR A 127 13.17 8.63 -11.39
CA THR A 127 12.04 9.48 -11.75
C THR A 127 10.99 9.52 -10.63
N ASP A 128 10.13 10.54 -10.63
CA ASP A 128 9.01 10.62 -9.67
C ASP A 128 8.07 9.42 -9.79
N LEU A 129 7.92 8.89 -11.02
CA LEU A 129 7.05 7.75 -11.28
C LEU A 129 7.66 6.44 -10.75
N GLU A 130 8.98 6.25 -10.84
CA GLU A 130 9.69 5.14 -10.18
C GLU A 130 9.60 5.26 -8.65
N THR A 131 9.77 6.47 -8.13
CA THR A 131 9.62 6.75 -6.70
C THR A 131 8.22 6.41 -6.20
N LEU A 132 7.18 6.78 -6.95
CA LEU A 132 5.79 6.44 -6.68
C LEU A 132 5.59 4.92 -6.61
N ARG A 133 6.08 4.20 -7.62
CA ARG A 133 5.95 2.73 -7.72
C ARG A 133 6.59 2.03 -6.54
N LEU A 134 7.80 2.45 -6.14
CA LEU A 134 8.52 1.86 -5.02
C LEU A 134 7.79 2.06 -3.69
N LEU A 135 7.22 3.24 -3.45
CA LEU A 135 6.50 3.50 -2.21
C LEU A 135 5.18 2.72 -2.13
N ILE A 136 4.44 2.63 -3.25
CA ILE A 136 3.23 1.80 -3.33
C ILE A 136 3.56 0.32 -3.14
N ALA A 137 4.61 -0.18 -3.78
CA ALA A 137 5.04 -1.56 -3.66
C ALA A 137 5.45 -1.89 -2.21
N ALA A 138 6.26 -1.03 -1.58
CA ALA A 138 6.70 -1.22 -0.19
C ALA A 138 5.52 -1.34 0.79
N LEU A 139 4.51 -0.47 0.66
CA LEU A 139 3.30 -0.52 1.49
C LEU A 139 2.41 -1.74 1.20
N SER A 140 2.51 -2.31 0.01
CA SER A 140 1.57 -3.35 -0.48
C SER A 140 2.16 -4.76 -0.54
N HIS A 141 3.48 -4.91 -0.35
CA HIS A 141 4.20 -6.14 -0.69
C HIS A 141 3.78 -7.40 0.08
N ASP A 142 3.18 -7.23 1.28
CA ASP A 142 2.76 -8.32 2.17
C ASP A 142 1.24 -8.29 2.45
N LEU A 143 0.45 -7.61 1.61
CA LEU A 143 -1.00 -7.49 1.81
C LEU A 143 -1.68 -8.86 1.95
N ASP A 144 -2.52 -9.04 2.96
CA ASP A 144 -3.19 -10.32 3.28
C ASP A 144 -2.22 -11.50 3.56
N HIS A 145 -0.98 -11.25 4.00
CA HIS A 145 -0.08 -12.31 4.43
C HIS A 145 -0.71 -13.17 5.54
N ARG A 146 -0.57 -14.50 5.44
CA ARG A 146 -1.31 -15.48 6.27
C ARG A 146 -0.52 -16.06 7.45
N GLY A 147 0.71 -15.59 7.63
CA GLY A 147 1.62 -16.03 8.70
C GLY A 147 2.32 -17.36 8.41
N VAL A 148 2.22 -17.87 7.19
CA VAL A 148 2.87 -19.10 6.71
C VAL A 148 3.61 -18.83 5.41
N ASN A 149 4.61 -19.64 5.08
CA ASN A 149 5.41 -19.49 3.86
C ASN A 149 4.82 -20.27 2.67
N ASN A 150 5.34 -20.00 1.46
CA ASN A 150 4.93 -20.65 0.22
C ASN A 150 5.05 -22.20 0.28
N SER A 151 6.08 -22.73 0.96
CA SER A 151 6.25 -24.18 1.10
C SER A 151 5.12 -24.84 1.90
N TYR A 152 4.61 -24.18 2.94
CA TYR A 152 3.45 -24.66 3.70
C TYR A 152 2.19 -24.63 2.83
N ILE A 153 1.95 -23.54 2.10
CA ILE A 153 0.79 -23.38 1.21
C ILE A 153 0.75 -24.50 0.17
N GLN A 154 1.90 -24.81 -0.45
CA GLN A 154 2.02 -25.90 -1.42
C GLN A 154 1.74 -27.27 -0.79
N ARG A 155 2.30 -27.56 0.39
CA ARG A 155 2.13 -28.84 1.10
C ARG A 155 0.73 -29.06 1.66
N SER A 156 0.02 -27.98 1.95
CA SER A 156 -1.34 -28.02 2.50
C SER A 156 -2.43 -28.10 1.42
N GLU A 157 -2.06 -28.18 0.14
CA GLU A 157 -2.97 -28.17 -1.01
C GLU A 157 -3.95 -26.97 -1.00
N HIS A 158 -3.51 -25.85 -0.42
CA HIS A 158 -4.33 -24.66 -0.29
C HIS A 158 -4.69 -24.10 -1.69
N PRO A 159 -5.93 -23.60 -1.92
CA PRO A 159 -6.36 -23.15 -3.25
C PRO A 159 -5.45 -22.11 -3.93
N LEU A 160 -4.75 -21.28 -3.15
CA LEU A 160 -3.74 -20.35 -3.69
C LEU A 160 -2.61 -21.07 -4.46
N ALA A 161 -2.17 -22.25 -4.01
CA ALA A 161 -1.14 -23.02 -4.73
C ALA A 161 -1.66 -23.57 -6.08
N GLN A 162 -2.97 -23.68 -6.26
CA GLN A 162 -3.56 -24.07 -7.55
C GLN A 162 -3.63 -22.88 -8.52
N LEU A 163 -3.65 -21.65 -8.01
CA LEU A 163 -3.71 -20.43 -8.82
C LEU A 163 -2.34 -20.01 -9.37
N TYR A 164 -1.27 -20.24 -8.61
CA TYR A 164 0.10 -19.84 -8.99
C TYR A 164 1.10 -20.97 -8.76
N CYS A 165 2.01 -21.16 -9.73
CA CYS A 165 3.03 -22.22 -9.70
C CYS A 165 4.25 -21.86 -8.82
N HIS A 166 4.69 -20.60 -8.86
CA HIS A 166 5.83 -20.07 -8.10
C HIS A 166 5.48 -18.70 -7.51
N SER A 167 6.18 -18.31 -6.44
CA SER A 167 5.96 -17.05 -5.72
C SER A 167 4.47 -16.80 -5.43
N THR A 168 3.81 -17.80 -4.86
CA THR A 168 2.35 -17.89 -4.74
C THR A 168 1.79 -16.74 -3.91
N MET A 169 2.41 -16.45 -2.75
CA MET A 169 1.97 -15.35 -1.90
C MET A 169 2.29 -13.99 -2.50
N GLU A 170 3.43 -13.84 -3.16
CA GLU A 170 3.84 -12.56 -3.76
C GLU A 170 2.91 -12.17 -4.92
N HIS A 171 2.44 -13.15 -5.72
CA HIS A 171 1.36 -12.93 -6.68
C HIS A 171 0.04 -12.54 -6.00
N HIS A 172 -0.31 -13.19 -4.90
CA HIS A 172 -1.51 -12.86 -4.12
C HIS A 172 -1.44 -11.44 -3.53
N HIS A 173 -0.28 -11.02 -3.00
CA HIS A 173 -0.05 -9.66 -2.51
C HIS A 173 -0.23 -8.61 -3.60
N PHE A 174 0.28 -8.88 -4.81
CA PHE A 174 0.05 -8.01 -5.96
C PHE A 174 -1.43 -7.93 -6.35
N ASP A 175 -2.17 -9.04 -6.33
CA ASP A 175 -3.60 -9.04 -6.63
C ASP A 175 -4.41 -8.27 -5.57
N GLN A 176 -4.02 -8.34 -4.29
CA GLN A 176 -4.58 -7.48 -3.24
C GLN A 176 -4.28 -5.99 -3.47
N CYS A 177 -3.03 -5.66 -3.84
CA CYS A 177 -2.63 -4.30 -4.19
C CYS A 177 -3.51 -3.75 -5.32
N LEU A 178 -3.73 -4.54 -6.37
CA LEU A 178 -4.55 -4.16 -7.51
C LEU A 178 -6.03 -3.99 -7.13
N MET A 179 -6.55 -4.87 -6.28
CA MET A 179 -7.93 -4.75 -5.77
C MET A 179 -8.11 -3.42 -5.03
N VAL A 180 -7.21 -3.06 -4.12
CA VAL A 180 -7.30 -1.80 -3.36
C VAL A 180 -7.16 -0.58 -4.29
N LEU A 181 -6.21 -0.59 -5.22
CA LEU A 181 -6.00 0.51 -6.18
C LEU A 181 -7.21 0.77 -7.09
N ASN A 182 -7.99 -0.27 -7.41
CA ASN A 182 -9.18 -0.12 -8.25
C ASN A 182 -10.48 0.10 -7.45
N SER A 183 -10.45 -0.08 -6.13
CA SER A 183 -11.64 0.07 -5.27
C SER A 183 -12.15 1.52 -5.29
N PRO A 184 -13.48 1.76 -5.37
CA PRO A 184 -14.06 3.10 -5.39
C PRO A 184 -13.50 4.02 -4.29
N GLY A 185 -13.04 5.21 -4.67
CA GLY A 185 -12.50 6.19 -3.72
C GLY A 185 -11.06 5.94 -3.26
N ASN A 186 -10.39 4.88 -3.74
CA ASN A 186 -8.99 4.54 -3.41
C ASN A 186 -8.02 4.76 -4.58
N GLN A 187 -8.52 5.23 -5.74
CA GLN A 187 -7.77 5.27 -6.99
C GLN A 187 -6.73 6.42 -7.04
N ILE A 188 -5.67 6.33 -6.24
CA ILE A 188 -4.60 7.34 -6.15
C ILE A 188 -3.82 7.53 -7.47
N LEU A 189 -3.95 6.60 -8.41
CA LEU A 189 -3.31 6.66 -9.73
C LEU A 189 -4.21 7.22 -10.84
N SER A 190 -5.39 7.75 -10.51
CA SER A 190 -6.38 8.22 -11.50
C SER A 190 -5.90 9.38 -12.38
N GLY A 191 -4.84 10.09 -11.96
CA GLY A 191 -4.23 11.17 -12.73
C GLY A 191 -3.28 10.72 -13.84
N LEU A 192 -2.92 9.43 -13.89
CA LEU A 192 -2.01 8.89 -14.91
C LEU A 192 -2.73 8.64 -16.23
N SER A 193 -1.99 8.72 -17.34
CA SER A 193 -2.47 8.18 -18.61
C SER A 193 -2.59 6.65 -18.53
N ILE A 194 -3.37 6.06 -19.44
CA ILE A 194 -3.58 4.60 -19.48
C ILE A 194 -2.27 3.82 -19.67
N GLU A 195 -1.33 4.34 -20.46
CA GLU A 195 -0.04 3.70 -20.71
C GLU A 195 0.92 3.82 -19.52
N GLU A 196 0.93 4.97 -18.84
CA GLU A 196 1.67 5.15 -17.59
C GLU A 196 1.10 4.26 -16.48
N TYR A 197 -0.23 4.12 -16.40
CA TYR A 197 -0.90 3.26 -15.43
C TYR A 197 -0.52 1.79 -15.65
N LYS A 198 -0.61 1.27 -16.87
CA LYS A 198 -0.20 -0.11 -17.20
C LYS A 198 1.27 -0.36 -16.87
N THR A 199 2.14 0.57 -17.24
CA THR A 199 3.59 0.47 -16.96
C THR A 199 3.86 0.50 -15.45
N THR A 200 3.12 1.34 -14.73
CA THR A 200 3.20 1.45 -13.27
C THR A 200 2.79 0.16 -12.58
N LEU A 201 1.68 -0.45 -12.98
CA LEU A 201 1.26 -1.75 -12.44
C LEU A 201 2.27 -2.86 -12.73
N LYS A 202 2.86 -2.87 -13.93
CA LYS A 202 3.90 -3.85 -14.30
C LYS A 202 5.12 -3.75 -13.38
N ILE A 203 5.57 -2.54 -13.07
CA ILE A 203 6.75 -2.33 -12.23
C ILE A 203 6.43 -2.58 -10.75
N ILE A 204 5.24 -2.21 -10.27
CA ILE A 204 4.79 -2.58 -8.92
C ILE A 204 4.80 -4.11 -8.77
N LYS A 205 4.30 -4.85 -9.78
CA LYS A 205 4.37 -6.31 -9.79
C LYS A 205 5.81 -6.82 -9.68
N GLN A 206 6.74 -6.24 -10.44
CA GLN A 206 8.15 -6.62 -10.40
C GLN A 206 8.83 -6.28 -9.06
N ALA A 207 8.36 -5.27 -8.34
CA ALA A 207 8.89 -4.90 -7.03
C ALA A 207 8.33 -5.75 -5.88
N ILE A 208 7.15 -6.37 -6.07
CA ILE A 208 6.53 -7.26 -5.07
C ILE A 208 7.01 -8.72 -5.23
N LEU A 209 7.24 -9.17 -6.47
CA LEU A 209 7.74 -10.53 -6.79
C LEU A 209 9.24 -10.67 -6.57
#